data_AF-A0A930B288-F1
#
_entry.id   AF-A0A930B288-F1
#
_cell.length_a   1.000
_cell.length_b   1.000
_cell.length_c   1.000
_cell.angle_alpha   90.00
_cell.angle_beta   90.00
_cell.angle_gamma   90.00
#
_symmetry.space_group_name_H-M   'P 1'
#
loop_
_entity.id
_entity.type
_entity.pdbx_description
1 polymer ?
#
loop_
_entity_poly.entity_id
_entity_poly.type
_entity_poly.pdbx_seq_one_letter_code
_entity_poly.pdbx_strand_id
1 'polypeptide(L)'
;NELNADIIFIKNIDNVVAEAYTDEAIFYKEVLAGKLEDTRSKVHKILRQIQKEKLKKKDLPEVLKFLPELNIKVPAYVYKFAKRYMIEYIYQVLNRPIRVCGMVKNEGEIGGGPFWVKDMDGNESLQIIEMAQIDKNNPQQWERLKASTHFNPVDIVCCIKNYKGEIFDLEEFQDKKLSFITEKSYDGRPLKALELPGLWNGGMAGWISIFVEVPQITFNPVKSVNDLLKKNHQGF
;
A
#
# COMPACT_ATOMS: atom_id res chain seq x y z
N ASN A 1 8.52 -5.03 -13.48
CA ASN A 1 8.76 -3.83 -14.32
C ASN A 1 8.27 -3.94 -15.76
N GLU A 2 7.50 -4.96 -16.14
CA GLU A 2 7.12 -5.17 -17.54
C GLU A 2 5.87 -4.40 -18.00
N LEU A 3 5.08 -3.88 -17.05
CA LEU A 3 3.88 -3.10 -17.34
C LEU A 3 4.22 -1.64 -17.65
N ASN A 4 3.68 -1.10 -18.75
CA ASN A 4 3.74 0.32 -19.08
C ASN A 4 2.37 0.97 -18.94
N ALA A 5 2.04 1.39 -17.72
CA ALA A 5 0.78 2.08 -17.41
C ALA A 5 1.02 3.19 -16.37
N ASP A 6 0.18 4.22 -16.42
CA ASP A 6 0.23 5.34 -15.47
C ASP A 6 -0.53 5.03 -14.18
N ILE A 7 -1.57 4.21 -14.28
CA ILE A 7 -2.44 3.75 -13.19
C ILE A 7 -2.65 2.24 -13.38
N ILE A 8 -2.41 1.47 -12.32
CA ILE A 8 -2.55 0.01 -12.32
C ILE A 8 -3.52 -0.36 -11.21
N PHE A 9 -4.55 -1.15 -11.55
CA PHE A 9 -5.47 -1.73 -10.58
C PHE A 9 -5.03 -3.16 -10.27
N ILE A 10 -4.89 -3.48 -8.99
CA ILE A 10 -4.61 -4.80 -8.48
C ILE A 10 -5.83 -5.23 -7.69
N LYS A 11 -6.49 -6.29 -8.17
CA LYS A 11 -7.67 -6.88 -7.53
C LYS A 11 -7.51 -8.39 -7.41
N ASN A 12 -7.95 -8.97 -6.31
CA ASN A 12 -8.05 -10.42 -6.22
C ASN A 12 -9.15 -10.96 -7.15
N ILE A 13 -8.88 -12.10 -7.80
CA ILE A 13 -9.76 -12.72 -8.80
C ILE A 13 -11.05 -13.30 -8.19
N ASP A 14 -10.98 -13.68 -6.92
CA ASP A 14 -12.11 -14.22 -6.15
C ASP A 14 -13.13 -13.16 -5.74
N ASN A 15 -12.82 -11.87 -5.90
CA ASN A 15 -13.72 -10.77 -5.55
C ASN A 15 -14.66 -10.45 -6.72
N VAL A 16 -15.70 -11.27 -6.83
CA VAL A 16 -16.75 -11.22 -7.86
C VAL A 16 -18.00 -10.61 -7.25
N VAL A 17 -18.68 -9.72 -7.98
CA VAL A 17 -19.89 -9.07 -7.50
C VAL A 17 -21.03 -9.30 -8.48
N ALA A 18 -22.25 -9.47 -7.98
CA ALA A 18 -23.43 -9.52 -8.83
C ALA A 18 -23.62 -8.18 -9.58
N GLU A 19 -24.20 -8.25 -10.78
CA GLU A 19 -24.35 -7.11 -11.69
C GLU A 19 -24.98 -5.88 -10.99
N ALA A 20 -25.99 -6.11 -10.15
CA ALA A 20 -26.72 -5.08 -9.40
C ALA A 20 -25.85 -4.20 -8.47
N TYR A 21 -24.65 -4.64 -8.09
CA TYR A 21 -23.74 -3.86 -7.22
C TYR A 21 -22.49 -3.37 -7.97
N THR A 22 -22.46 -3.53 -9.30
CA THR A 22 -21.31 -3.14 -10.13
C THR A 22 -21.06 -1.65 -10.11
N ASP A 23 -22.12 -0.83 -10.15
CA ASP A 23 -21.99 0.64 -10.17
C ASP A 23 -21.33 1.18 -8.91
N GLU A 24 -21.72 0.66 -7.74
CA GLU A 24 -21.10 1.04 -6.46
C GLU A 24 -19.64 0.58 -6.40
N ALA A 25 -19.35 -0.64 -6.84
CA ALA A 25 -17.97 -1.13 -6.91
C ALA A 25 -17.09 -0.30 -7.87
N ILE A 26 -17.64 0.14 -9.01
CA ILE A 26 -16.95 1.02 -9.96
C ILE A 26 -16.70 2.39 -9.32
N PHE A 27 -17.71 2.99 -8.69
CA PHE A 27 -17.58 4.29 -8.03
C PHE A 27 -16.42 4.30 -7.03
N TYR A 28 -16.30 3.28 -6.16
CA TYR A 28 -15.21 3.24 -5.20
C TYR A 28 -13.84 2.99 -5.85
N LYS A 29 -13.76 2.26 -6.97
CA LYS A 29 -12.51 2.18 -7.74
C LYS A 29 -12.10 3.54 -8.31
N GLU A 30 -13.06 4.31 -8.82
CA GLU A 30 -12.81 5.68 -9.29
C GLU A 30 -12.38 6.60 -8.14
N VAL A 31 -12.94 6.45 -6.95
CA VAL A 31 -12.50 7.16 -5.75
C VAL A 31 -11.03 6.84 -5.41
N LEU A 32 -10.65 5.56 -5.42
CA LEU A 32 -9.27 5.15 -5.16
C LEU A 32 -8.30 5.70 -6.24
N ALA A 33 -8.70 5.63 -7.51
CA ALA A 33 -7.93 6.17 -8.63
C ALA A 33 -7.81 7.70 -8.58
N GLY A 34 -8.90 8.40 -8.23
CA GLY A 34 -8.91 9.84 -8.04
C GLY A 34 -8.02 10.28 -6.87
N LYS A 35 -8.02 9.51 -5.77
CA LYS A 35 -7.11 9.75 -4.65
C LYS A 35 -5.64 9.53 -5.04
N LEU A 36 -5.36 8.51 -5.87
CA LEU A 36 -4.02 8.28 -6.41
C LEU A 36 -3.60 9.44 -7.31
N GLU A 37 -4.47 9.91 -8.20
CA GLU A 37 -4.19 11.04 -9.10
C GLU A 37 -3.92 12.33 -8.33
N ASP A 38 -4.79 12.71 -7.39
CA ASP A 38 -4.62 13.90 -6.56
C ASP A 38 -3.26 13.87 -5.84
N THR A 39 -2.95 12.73 -5.23
CA THR A 39 -1.67 12.49 -4.56
C THR A 39 -0.50 12.62 -5.52
N ARG A 40 -0.49 11.86 -6.63
CA ARG A 40 0.65 11.83 -7.56
C ARG A 40 0.86 13.21 -8.18
N SER A 41 -0.20 13.94 -8.47
CA SER A 41 -0.12 15.27 -9.07
C SER A 41 0.55 16.27 -8.13
N LYS A 42 0.21 16.25 -6.83
CA LYS A 42 0.87 17.05 -5.79
C LYS A 42 2.34 16.67 -5.64
N VAL A 43 2.64 15.38 -5.53
CA VAL A 43 4.01 14.85 -5.43
C VAL A 43 4.85 15.25 -6.63
N HIS A 44 4.36 15.02 -7.85
CA HIS A 44 5.06 15.37 -9.09
C HIS A 44 5.28 16.87 -9.23
N LYS A 45 4.34 17.71 -8.78
CA LYS A 45 4.52 19.17 -8.75
C LYS A 45 5.70 19.56 -7.86
N ILE A 46 5.80 19.00 -6.66
CA ILE A 46 6.91 19.25 -5.72
C ILE A 46 8.24 18.77 -6.34
N LEU A 47 8.29 17.54 -6.85
CA LEU A 47 9.51 16.99 -7.45
C LEU A 47 9.98 17.79 -8.67
N ARG A 48 9.06 18.26 -9.52
CA ARG A 48 9.39 19.17 -10.64
C ARG A 48 9.90 20.53 -10.17
N GLN A 49 9.40 21.06 -9.06
CA GLN A 49 9.93 22.30 -8.47
C GLN A 49 11.33 22.11 -7.91
N ILE A 50 11.62 20.95 -7.30
CA ILE A 50 12.96 20.58 -6.85
C ILE A 50 13.91 20.47 -8.04
N GLN A 51 13.55 19.72 -9.08
CA GLN A 51 14.37 19.53 -10.28
C GLN A 51 14.71 20.85 -10.98
N LYS A 52 13.76 21.80 -11.02
CA LYS A 52 13.96 23.12 -11.65
C LYS A 52 14.58 24.16 -10.70
N GLU A 53 14.99 23.75 -9.51
CA GLU A 53 15.51 24.61 -8.43
C GLU A 53 14.55 25.76 -8.03
N LYS A 54 13.25 25.58 -8.27
CA LYS A 54 12.21 26.60 -8.03
C LYS A 54 11.63 26.56 -6.62
N LEU A 55 11.94 25.54 -5.82
CA LEU A 55 11.44 25.42 -4.45
C LEU A 55 12.18 26.41 -3.52
N LYS A 56 11.46 27.42 -3.01
CA LYS A 56 12.05 28.47 -2.16
C LYS A 56 12.02 28.03 -0.70
N LYS A 57 12.92 28.61 0.11
CA LYS A 57 13.01 28.30 1.56
C LYS A 57 11.67 28.50 2.29
N LYS A 58 10.88 29.50 1.86
CA LYS A 58 9.57 29.81 2.43
C LYS A 58 8.49 28.75 2.15
N ASP A 59 8.66 27.93 1.12
CA ASP A 59 7.67 26.92 0.70
C ASP A 59 7.94 25.56 1.39
N LEU A 60 9.15 25.35 1.92
CA LEU A 60 9.56 24.09 2.57
C LEU A 60 8.67 23.68 3.76
N PRO A 61 8.23 24.59 4.66
CA PRO A 61 7.35 24.21 5.76
C PRO A 61 6.01 23.64 5.29
N GLU A 62 5.47 24.13 4.17
CA GLU A 62 4.22 23.63 3.59
C GLU A 62 4.42 22.23 3.00
N VAL A 63 5.54 22.02 2.28
CA VAL A 63 5.88 20.69 1.75
C VAL A 63 6.10 19.67 2.88
N LEU A 64 6.76 20.04 3.97
CA LEU A 64 6.94 19.16 5.12
C LEU A 64 5.62 18.84 5.84
N LYS A 65 4.66 19.78 5.85
CA LYS A 65 3.31 19.54 6.39
C LYS A 65 2.47 18.62 5.51
N PHE A 66 2.75 18.56 4.22
CA PHE A 66 2.10 17.64 3.29
C PHE A 66 2.56 16.18 3.46
N LEU A 67 3.81 15.93 3.89
CA LEU A 67 4.33 14.57 4.04
C LEU A 67 3.50 13.67 4.99
N PRO A 68 3.03 14.14 6.16
CA PRO A 68 2.11 13.38 7.00
C PRO A 68 0.78 12.98 6.33
N GLU A 69 0.27 13.77 5.37
CA GLU A 69 -0.94 13.38 4.60
C GLU A 69 -0.70 12.13 3.74
N LEU A 70 0.57 11.81 3.47
CA LEU A 70 1.02 10.63 2.74
C LEU A 70 1.47 9.50 3.68
N ASN A 71 1.17 9.61 4.98
CA ASN A 71 1.65 8.69 6.03
C ASN A 71 3.19 8.66 6.15
N ILE A 72 3.88 9.74 5.76
CA ILE A 72 5.33 9.89 5.91
C ILE A 72 5.61 10.69 7.18
N LYS A 73 6.16 10.04 8.19
CA LYS A 73 6.59 10.70 9.42
C LYS A 73 7.84 11.51 9.16
N VAL A 74 7.80 12.80 9.50
CA VAL A 74 8.95 13.70 9.38
C VAL A 74 9.67 13.79 10.73
N PRO A 75 10.92 13.29 10.85
CA PRO A 75 11.68 13.41 12.10
C PRO A 75 11.92 14.87 12.49
N ALA A 76 11.86 15.18 13.78
CA ALA A 76 12.01 16.55 14.28
C ALA A 76 13.33 17.23 13.88
N TYR A 77 14.41 16.44 13.69
CA TYR A 77 15.69 16.97 13.27
C TYR A 77 15.69 17.49 11.82
N VAL A 78 14.79 17.01 10.95
CA VAL A 78 14.69 17.45 9.55
C VAL A 78 14.36 18.95 9.49
N TYR A 79 13.54 19.45 10.41
CA TYR A 79 13.20 20.88 10.50
C TYR A 79 14.41 21.78 10.82
N LYS A 80 15.51 21.20 11.31
CA LYS A 80 16.77 21.90 11.61
C LYS A 80 17.78 21.84 10.48
N PHE A 81 17.49 21.08 9.41
CA PHE A 81 18.39 20.96 8.27
C PHE A 81 18.56 22.29 7.52
N ALA A 82 19.76 22.46 6.96
CA ALA A 82 19.97 23.48 5.94
C ALA A 82 19.07 23.17 4.72
N LYS A 83 18.73 24.22 3.94
CA LYS A 83 17.82 24.12 2.78
C LYS A 83 18.13 22.92 1.89
N ARG A 84 19.41 22.71 1.56
CA ARG A 84 19.87 21.62 0.68
C ARG A 84 19.47 20.25 1.22
N TYR A 85 19.84 19.94 2.46
CA TYR A 85 19.53 18.64 3.08
C TYR A 85 18.03 18.42 3.28
N MET A 86 17.27 19.49 3.52
CA MET A 86 15.81 19.40 3.57
C MET A 86 15.21 19.05 2.21
N ILE A 87 15.72 19.63 1.12
CA ILE A 87 15.30 19.30 -0.25
C ILE A 87 15.69 17.86 -0.61
N GLU A 88 16.90 17.43 -0.26
CA GLU A 88 17.36 16.04 -0.47
C GLU A 88 16.46 15.05 0.27
N TYR A 89 16.12 15.31 1.54
CA TYR A 89 15.18 14.49 2.31
C TYR A 89 13.79 14.44 1.64
N ILE A 90 13.21 15.60 1.29
CA ILE A 90 11.91 15.66 0.61
C ILE A 90 11.93 14.86 -0.69
N TYR A 91 13.01 14.97 -1.48
CA TYR A 91 13.15 14.22 -2.72
C TYR A 91 13.16 12.71 -2.46
N GLN A 92 13.97 12.24 -1.51
CA GLN A 92 14.08 10.82 -1.18
C GLN A 92 12.75 10.21 -0.71
N VAL A 93 11.99 10.91 0.12
CA VAL A 93 10.72 10.38 0.64
C VAL A 93 9.55 10.50 -0.35
N LEU A 94 9.64 11.38 -1.34
CA LEU A 94 8.58 11.59 -2.34
C LEU A 94 8.83 10.89 -3.67
N ASN A 95 10.07 10.70 -4.11
CA ASN A 95 10.41 10.10 -5.39
C ASN A 95 10.38 8.57 -5.31
N ARG A 96 9.18 8.04 -5.04
CA ARG A 96 8.91 6.61 -4.83
C ARG A 96 7.59 6.22 -5.51
N PRO A 97 7.38 4.93 -5.83
CA PRO A 97 6.08 4.44 -6.26
C PRO A 97 4.98 4.72 -5.22
N ILE A 98 3.74 4.85 -5.67
CA ILE A 98 2.58 5.19 -4.83
C ILE A 98 1.53 4.10 -4.96
N ARG A 99 0.92 3.72 -3.83
CA ARG A 99 -0.27 2.86 -3.78
C ARG A 99 -1.36 3.48 -2.92
N VAL A 100 -2.58 3.41 -3.40
CA VAL A 100 -3.79 3.70 -2.64
C VAL A 100 -4.54 2.38 -2.45
N CYS A 101 -4.77 2.00 -1.19
CA CYS A 101 -5.36 0.72 -0.82
C CYS A 101 -6.74 0.97 -0.22
N GLY A 102 -7.77 0.34 -0.79
CA GLY A 102 -9.09 0.27 -0.17
C GLY A 102 -9.01 -0.57 1.10
N MET A 103 -9.60 -0.10 2.19
CA MET A 103 -9.68 -0.82 3.46
C MET A 103 -11.14 -0.98 3.83
N VAL A 104 -11.56 -2.21 4.11
CA VAL A 104 -12.94 -2.52 4.52
C VAL A 104 -12.97 -2.84 6.01
N LYS A 105 -14.10 -2.62 6.67
CA LYS A 105 -14.25 -2.91 8.11
C LYS A 105 -14.13 -4.40 8.34
N ASN A 106 -13.43 -4.76 9.41
CA ASN A 106 -13.26 -6.16 9.78
C ASN A 106 -14.49 -6.64 10.55
N GLU A 107 -15.28 -7.52 9.93
CA GLU A 107 -16.45 -8.19 10.54
C GLU A 107 -16.14 -9.65 10.94
N GLY A 108 -14.86 -9.98 11.15
CA GLY A 108 -14.38 -11.32 11.47
C GLY A 108 -13.68 -12.04 10.31
N GLU A 109 -13.37 -11.32 9.23
CA GLU A 109 -12.61 -11.85 8.10
C GLU A 109 -11.11 -11.88 8.43
N ILE A 110 -10.46 -12.97 7.99
CA ILE A 110 -9.01 -13.14 8.13
C ILE A 110 -8.36 -12.53 6.88
N GLY A 111 -7.63 -11.43 7.08
CA GLY A 111 -6.93 -10.71 6.01
C GLY A 111 -5.81 -9.81 6.54
N GLY A 112 -5.01 -9.24 5.63
CA GLY A 112 -3.97 -8.29 5.99
C GLY A 112 -4.56 -6.96 6.47
N GLY A 113 -4.16 -6.50 7.65
CA GLY A 113 -4.66 -5.27 8.27
C GLY A 113 -3.72 -4.07 8.10
N PRO A 114 -4.19 -2.84 8.34
CA PRO A 114 -3.35 -1.66 8.29
C PRO A 114 -2.50 -1.50 9.55
N PHE A 115 -1.18 -1.51 9.43
CA PHE A 115 -0.28 -1.35 10.58
C PHE A 115 0.91 -0.44 10.29
N TRP A 116 1.32 0.30 11.31
CA TRP A 116 2.61 0.97 11.33
C TRP A 116 3.72 -0.03 11.62
N VAL A 117 4.64 -0.17 10.68
CA VAL A 117 5.82 -1.01 10.78
C VAL A 117 7.02 -0.11 10.98
N LYS A 118 7.87 -0.49 11.93
CA LYS A 118 9.15 0.15 12.16
C LYS A 118 10.25 -0.72 11.60
N ASP A 119 11.04 -0.19 10.68
CA ASP A 119 12.21 -0.89 10.14
C ASP A 119 13.39 -0.87 11.14
N MET A 120 14.50 -1.53 10.78
CA MET A 120 15.69 -1.58 11.63
C MET A 120 16.41 -0.24 11.79
N ASP A 121 16.24 0.67 10.84
CA ASP A 121 16.78 2.03 10.90
C ASP A 121 15.87 2.97 11.71
N GLY A 122 14.73 2.44 12.16
CA GLY A 122 13.76 3.11 12.99
C GLY A 122 12.77 3.99 12.24
N ASN A 123 12.71 3.87 10.91
CA ASN A 123 11.70 4.54 10.10
C ASN A 123 10.36 3.84 10.27
N GLU A 124 9.30 4.64 10.34
CA GLU A 124 7.93 4.14 10.43
C GLU A 124 7.27 4.29 9.07
N SER A 125 6.63 3.21 8.60
CA SER A 125 5.85 3.19 7.37
C SER A 125 4.55 2.41 7.56
N LEU A 126 3.53 2.79 6.79
CA LEU A 126 2.22 2.16 6.83
C LEU A 126 2.19 0.96 5.87
N GLN A 127 1.90 -0.24 6.38
CA GLN A 127 1.95 -1.51 5.67
C GLN A 127 0.66 -2.34 5.90
N ILE A 128 0.47 -3.39 5.10
CA ILE A 128 -0.72 -4.27 5.11
C ILE A 128 -0.35 -5.62 5.76
N ILE A 129 -0.14 -5.68 7.08
CA ILE A 129 0.41 -6.87 7.74
C ILE A 129 -0.60 -8.01 7.86
N GLU A 130 -0.19 -9.20 7.42
CA GLU A 130 -0.95 -10.44 7.60
C GLU A 130 -0.69 -11.09 8.95
N MET A 131 -1.65 -11.86 9.45
CA MET A 131 -1.53 -12.61 10.70
C MET A 131 -0.30 -13.54 10.72
N ALA A 132 0.08 -14.12 9.58
CA ALA A 132 1.24 -15.00 9.47
C ALA A 132 2.58 -14.30 9.75
N GLN A 133 2.62 -12.97 9.63
CA GLN A 133 3.82 -12.16 9.83
C GLN A 133 3.91 -11.56 11.25
N ILE A 134 2.93 -11.83 12.11
CA ILE A 134 2.91 -11.37 13.50
C ILE A 134 3.59 -12.40 14.40
N ASP A 135 4.45 -11.94 15.30
CA ASP A 135 5.03 -12.79 16.34
C ASP A 135 3.95 -13.15 17.38
N LYS A 136 3.46 -14.39 17.32
CA LYS A 136 2.44 -14.92 18.23
C LYS A 136 2.91 -14.99 19.69
N ASN A 137 4.22 -14.98 19.93
CA ASN A 137 4.79 -14.97 21.27
C ASN A 137 4.89 -13.56 21.85
N ASN A 138 4.57 -12.52 21.07
CA ASN A 138 4.54 -11.13 21.51
C ASN A 138 3.09 -10.69 21.81
N PRO A 139 2.68 -10.60 23.09
CA PRO A 139 1.31 -10.26 23.45
C PRO A 139 0.87 -8.89 22.97
N GLN A 140 1.79 -7.92 22.87
CA GLN A 140 1.46 -6.57 22.41
C GLN A 140 1.15 -6.54 20.91
N GLN A 141 1.89 -7.30 20.09
CA GLN A 141 1.57 -7.41 18.66
C GLN A 141 0.24 -8.14 18.46
N TRP A 142 -0.02 -9.16 19.27
CA TRP A 142 -1.29 -9.89 19.24
C TRP A 142 -2.49 -9.01 19.61
N GLU A 143 -2.34 -8.17 20.64
CA GLU A 143 -3.37 -7.20 21.03
C GLU A 143 -3.64 -6.17 19.92
N ARG A 144 -2.59 -5.65 19.28
CA ARG A 144 -2.73 -4.73 18.15
C ARG A 144 -3.45 -5.38 16.97
N LEU A 145 -3.13 -6.63 16.65
CA LEU A 145 -3.82 -7.37 15.59
C LEU A 145 -5.31 -7.50 15.89
N LYS A 146 -5.67 -7.88 17.13
CA LYS A 146 -7.07 -7.99 17.56
C LYS A 146 -7.81 -6.65 17.59
N ALA A 147 -7.10 -5.56 17.83
CA ALA A 147 -7.65 -4.21 17.79
C ALA A 147 -7.79 -3.65 16.36
N SER A 148 -7.32 -4.36 15.34
CA SER A 148 -7.44 -3.91 13.95
C SER A 148 -8.91 -3.85 13.52
N THR A 149 -9.36 -2.66 13.17
CA THR A 149 -10.76 -2.41 12.77
C THR A 149 -11.00 -2.66 11.29
N HIS A 150 -9.94 -2.82 10.49
CA HIS A 150 -10.02 -2.93 9.04
C HIS A 150 -9.09 -4.01 8.50
N PHE A 151 -9.36 -4.46 7.28
CA PHE A 151 -8.46 -5.27 6.46
C PHE A 151 -8.46 -4.80 5.01
N ASN A 152 -7.43 -5.17 4.26
CA ASN A 152 -7.34 -4.90 2.82
C ASN A 152 -7.95 -6.08 2.04
N PRO A 153 -8.97 -5.83 1.19
CA PRO A 153 -9.57 -6.85 0.34
C PRO A 153 -8.76 -7.15 -0.93
N VAL A 154 -7.49 -6.71 -0.97
CA VAL A 154 -6.68 -6.63 -2.19
C VAL A 154 -7.39 -5.80 -3.25
N ASP A 155 -7.74 -4.56 -2.91
CA ASP A 155 -8.18 -3.54 -3.87
C ASP A 155 -7.19 -2.37 -3.78
N ILE A 156 -6.25 -2.33 -4.74
CA ILE A 156 -5.09 -1.44 -4.69
C ILE A 156 -4.94 -0.76 -6.05
N VAL A 157 -4.76 0.56 -6.03
CA VAL A 157 -4.47 1.36 -7.21
C VAL A 157 -3.06 1.94 -7.09
N CYS A 158 -2.23 1.68 -8.09
CA CYS A 158 -0.80 1.92 -8.07
C CYS A 158 -0.34 2.90 -9.15
N CYS A 159 0.68 3.71 -8.84
CA CYS A 159 1.45 4.52 -9.78
C CYS A 159 2.93 4.13 -9.68
N ILE A 160 3.47 3.59 -10.77
CA ILE A 160 4.87 3.10 -10.86
C ILE A 160 5.78 4.03 -11.64
N LYS A 161 5.26 5.15 -12.13
CA LYS A 161 6.03 6.14 -12.88
C LYS A 161 6.37 7.33 -12.01
N ASN A 162 7.56 7.87 -12.22
CA ASN A 162 8.03 9.08 -11.57
C ASN A 162 7.48 10.34 -12.25
N TYR A 163 7.87 11.51 -11.74
CA TYR A 163 7.43 12.82 -12.22
C TYR A 163 7.87 13.19 -13.65
N LYS A 164 8.77 12.40 -14.24
CA LYS A 164 9.23 12.49 -15.63
C LYS A 164 8.57 11.48 -16.57
N GLY A 165 7.71 10.59 -16.04
CA GLY A 165 7.07 9.51 -16.80
C GLY A 165 7.93 8.25 -16.93
N GLU A 166 9.06 8.16 -16.24
CA GLU A 166 9.94 6.99 -16.24
C GLU A 166 9.43 5.98 -15.19
N ILE A 167 9.45 4.69 -15.52
CA ILE A 167 9.07 3.63 -14.57
C ILE A 167 10.19 3.48 -13.53
N PHE A 168 9.83 3.47 -12.24
CA PHE A 168 10.76 3.15 -11.16
C PHE A 168 11.27 1.71 -11.28
N ASP A 169 12.53 1.46 -10.96
CA ASP A 169 12.95 0.09 -10.65
C ASP A 169 12.26 -0.35 -9.35
N LEU A 170 11.25 -1.21 -9.45
CA LEU A 170 10.43 -1.59 -8.31
C LEU A 170 11.22 -2.45 -7.31
N GLU A 171 12.31 -3.09 -7.77
CA GLU A 171 13.19 -3.88 -6.91
C GLU A 171 13.97 -3.02 -5.92
N GLU A 172 14.17 -1.72 -6.20
CA GLU A 172 14.79 -0.77 -5.27
C GLU A 172 13.88 -0.44 -4.08
N PHE A 173 12.57 -0.71 -4.20
CA PHE A 173 11.56 -0.38 -3.19
C PHE A 173 11.02 -1.60 -2.45
N GLN A 174 11.70 -2.75 -2.55
CA GLN A 174 11.33 -3.97 -1.82
C GLN A 174 12.13 -4.12 -0.52
N ASP A 175 11.56 -4.79 0.48
CA ASP A 175 12.32 -5.30 1.62
C ASP A 175 12.68 -6.77 1.38
N LYS A 176 13.89 -7.02 0.89
CA LYS A 176 14.41 -8.38 0.61
C LYS A 176 14.51 -9.24 1.87
N LYS A 177 14.55 -8.64 3.08
CA LYS A 177 14.66 -9.38 4.35
C LYS A 177 13.35 -10.06 4.74
N LEU A 178 12.24 -9.66 4.13
CA LEU A 178 10.94 -10.30 4.32
C LEU A 178 10.74 -11.54 3.42
N SER A 179 11.80 -11.99 2.72
CA SER A 179 11.81 -13.31 2.07
C SER A 179 11.87 -14.42 3.13
N PHE A 180 11.17 -15.54 2.92
CA PHE A 180 11.13 -16.65 3.86
C PHE A 180 11.22 -17.99 3.15
N ILE A 181 11.70 -19.03 3.86
CA ILE A 181 11.77 -20.39 3.33
C ILE A 181 10.48 -21.11 3.70
N THR A 182 9.75 -21.61 2.70
CA THR A 182 8.61 -22.51 2.90
C THR A 182 9.00 -23.95 2.62
N GLU A 183 8.38 -24.86 3.36
CA GLU A 183 8.42 -26.28 3.03
C GLU A 183 7.21 -26.62 2.16
N LYS A 184 7.47 -27.16 0.98
CA LYS A 184 6.44 -27.64 0.05
C LYS A 184 6.67 -29.12 -0.22
N SER A 185 5.64 -29.82 -0.68
CA SER A 185 5.79 -31.18 -1.19
C SER A 185 5.49 -31.20 -2.69
N TYR A 186 6.31 -31.93 -3.43
CA TYR A 186 6.08 -32.22 -4.85
C TYR A 186 6.40 -33.69 -5.10
N ASP A 187 5.45 -34.45 -5.64
CA ASP A 187 5.53 -35.89 -5.82
C ASP A 187 5.99 -36.66 -4.56
N GLY A 188 5.43 -36.28 -3.41
CA GLY A 188 5.75 -36.91 -2.12
C GLY A 188 7.14 -36.60 -1.58
N ARG A 189 7.94 -35.76 -2.24
CA ARG A 189 9.25 -35.32 -1.77
C ARG A 189 9.14 -33.95 -1.08
N PRO A 190 9.73 -33.77 0.11
CA PRO A 190 9.84 -32.46 0.72
C PRO A 190 10.81 -31.59 -0.07
N LEU A 191 10.40 -30.35 -0.32
CA LEU A 191 11.16 -29.32 -0.98
C LEU A 191 11.22 -28.08 -0.08
N LYS A 192 12.33 -27.36 -0.17
CA LYS A 192 12.44 -26.02 0.40
C LYS A 192 12.37 -25.01 -0.73
N ALA A 193 11.41 -24.10 -0.67
CA ALA A 193 11.27 -23.00 -1.60
C ALA A 193 11.62 -21.70 -0.89
N LEU A 194 12.44 -20.86 -1.53
CA LEU A 194 12.60 -19.48 -1.09
C LEU A 194 11.43 -18.68 -1.67
N GLU A 195 10.53 -18.23 -0.80
CA GLU A 195 9.47 -17.30 -1.18
C GLU A 195 10.01 -15.87 -1.09
N LEU A 196 9.90 -15.17 -2.22
CA LEU A 196 10.21 -13.75 -2.30
C LEU A 196 9.28 -12.95 -1.39
N PRO A 197 9.66 -11.72 -1.03
CA PRO A 197 8.84 -10.89 -0.16
C PRO A 197 7.42 -10.74 -0.72
N GLY A 198 6.41 -10.97 0.11
CA GLY A 198 5.00 -10.90 -0.31
C GLY A 198 4.65 -9.56 -0.94
N LEU A 199 3.74 -9.57 -1.92
CA LEU A 199 3.48 -8.45 -2.84
C LEU A 199 3.33 -7.09 -2.13
N TRP A 200 2.48 -6.98 -1.12
CA TRP A 200 2.18 -5.69 -0.47
C TRP A 200 3.14 -5.32 0.67
N ASN A 201 3.62 -6.23 1.50
CA ASN A 201 4.51 -5.82 2.61
C ASN A 201 5.97 -5.85 2.24
N GLY A 202 6.36 -6.83 1.44
CA GLY A 202 7.72 -7.08 1.05
C GLY A 202 8.07 -6.40 -0.27
N GLY A 203 7.34 -6.75 -1.33
CA GLY A 203 7.55 -6.20 -2.67
C GLY A 203 7.25 -4.70 -2.78
N MET A 204 6.39 -4.17 -1.90
CA MET A 204 6.00 -2.75 -1.86
C MET A 204 6.42 -2.02 -0.57
N ALA A 205 7.38 -2.56 0.20
CA ALA A 205 7.78 -2.02 1.50
C ALA A 205 8.14 -0.52 1.45
N GLY A 206 8.90 -0.12 0.41
CA GLY A 206 9.39 1.24 0.21
C GLY A 206 8.40 2.20 -0.43
N TRP A 207 7.18 1.77 -0.76
CA TRP A 207 6.20 2.57 -1.48
C TRP A 207 5.49 3.60 -0.56
N ILE A 208 5.02 4.70 -1.15
CA ILE A 208 4.10 5.61 -0.46
C ILE A 208 2.74 4.92 -0.37
N SER A 209 2.24 4.75 0.86
CA SER A 209 1.03 3.98 1.15
C SER A 209 -0.07 4.88 1.71
N ILE A 210 -1.21 4.92 1.02
CA ILE A 210 -2.41 5.63 1.46
C ILE A 210 -3.53 4.63 1.62
N PHE A 211 -4.20 4.65 2.76
CA PHE A 211 -5.35 3.79 3.05
C PHE A 211 -6.63 4.61 3.04
N VAL A 212 -7.65 4.08 2.38
CA VAL A 212 -8.96 4.71 2.22
C VAL A 212 -10.01 3.73 2.68
N GLU A 213 -10.83 4.10 3.67
CA GLU A 213 -11.99 3.29 4.05
C GLU A 213 -12.96 3.23 2.85
N VAL A 214 -13.32 2.02 2.45
CA VAL A 214 -14.33 1.75 1.41
C VAL A 214 -15.40 0.81 1.99
N PRO A 215 -16.65 0.86 1.49
CA PRO A 215 -17.71 0.00 1.99
C PRO A 215 -17.44 -1.49 1.80
N GLN A 216 -18.00 -2.29 2.70
CA GLN A 216 -17.89 -3.75 2.68
C GLN A 216 -18.34 -4.36 1.34
N ILE A 217 -19.33 -3.75 0.67
CA ILE A 217 -19.84 -4.20 -0.62
C ILE A 217 -18.80 -4.15 -1.76
N THR A 218 -17.68 -3.46 -1.59
CA THR A 218 -16.55 -3.52 -2.54
C THR A 218 -15.75 -4.84 -2.42
N PHE A 219 -16.04 -5.63 -1.39
CA PHE A 219 -15.41 -6.92 -1.09
C PHE A 219 -16.43 -8.06 -1.05
N ASN A 220 -16.46 -8.84 -2.13
CA ASN A 220 -17.33 -10.02 -2.27
C ASN A 220 -16.48 -11.23 -2.67
N PRO A 221 -15.71 -11.83 -1.73
CA PRO A 221 -14.91 -13.00 -2.05
C PRO A 221 -15.79 -14.24 -2.25
N VAL A 222 -15.41 -15.11 -3.16
CA VAL A 222 -15.94 -16.47 -3.30
C VAL A 222 -14.82 -17.47 -3.02
N LYS A 223 -14.78 -18.02 -1.79
CA LYS A 223 -13.77 -18.99 -1.35
C LYS A 223 -14.29 -20.43 -1.41
N SER A 224 -15.61 -20.59 -1.35
CA SER A 224 -16.34 -21.85 -1.42
C SER A 224 -17.62 -21.71 -2.25
N VAL A 225 -18.17 -22.82 -2.72
CA VAL A 225 -19.45 -22.82 -3.46
C VAL A 225 -20.59 -22.20 -2.63
N ASN A 226 -20.57 -22.40 -1.30
CA ASN A 226 -21.58 -21.83 -0.40
C ASN A 226 -21.54 -20.30 -0.33
N ASP A 227 -20.40 -19.66 -0.63
CA ASP A 227 -20.32 -18.20 -0.65
C ASP A 227 -21.25 -17.62 -1.71
N LEU A 228 -21.46 -18.33 -2.83
CA LEU A 228 -22.39 -17.89 -3.87
C LEU A 228 -23.82 -17.74 -3.37
N LEU A 229 -24.22 -18.43 -2.29
CA LEU A 229 -25.57 -18.31 -1.71
C LEU A 229 -25.78 -17.00 -0.94
N LYS A 230 -24.72 -16.22 -0.67
CA LYS A 230 -24.84 -14.90 -0.04
C LYS A 230 -25.53 -13.94 -1.00
N LYS A 231 -26.34 -13.02 -0.46
CA LYS A 231 -27.15 -12.06 -1.24
C LYS A 231 -26.35 -11.28 -2.28
N ASN A 232 -25.11 -10.90 -1.96
CA ASN A 232 -24.26 -10.10 -2.86
C ASN A 232 -23.78 -10.86 -4.11
N HIS A 233 -23.97 -12.19 -4.13
CA HIS A 233 -23.60 -13.08 -5.24
C HIS A 233 -24.83 -13.65 -5.97
N GLN A 234 -26.03 -13.40 -5.45
CA GLN A 234 -27.28 -13.82 -6.06
C GLN A 234 -27.75 -12.71 -7.02
N GLY A 235 -27.88 -13.05 -8.31
CA GLY A 235 -28.62 -12.20 -9.24
C GLY A 235 -30.11 -12.16 -8.85
N PHE A 236 -30.77 -11.05 -9.14
CA PHE A 236 -32.23 -10.97 -9.03
C PHE A 236 -32.92 -11.83 -10.10
#